data_AF-A0A6J0BTB9-F1
#
_entry.id   AF-A0A6J0BTB9-F1
#
_cell.length_a   1.000
_cell.length_b   1.000
_cell.length_c   1.000
_cell.angle_alpha   90.00
_cell.angle_beta   90.00
_cell.angle_gamma   90.00
#
_symmetry.space_group_name_H-M   'P 1'
#
loop_
_entity.id
_entity.type
_entity.pdbx_description
1 polymer ?
#
loop_
_entity_poly.entity_id
_entity_poly.type
_entity_poly.pdbx_seq_one_letter_code
_entity_poly.pdbx_strand_id
1 'polypeptide(L)'
;MPSDQIQYSEKYNDDKYEYRHVILPADLARHVPKSHLMTETEWRNLGVQQSPGWVHYMMHTPEPHVLLFRRPRVDVILSIRNAPIQQQTITV
;
A
#
# COMPACT_ATOMS: atom_id res chain seq x y z
N MET A 1 -8.13 -13.12 -25.03
CA MET A 1 -8.59 -12.61 -23.73
C MET A 1 -7.70 -11.44 -23.37
N PRO A 2 -8.20 -10.27 -22.94
CA PRO A 2 -7.33 -9.14 -22.65
C PRO A 2 -6.64 -9.36 -21.29
N SER A 3 -5.62 -10.22 -21.30
CA SER A 3 -4.70 -10.44 -20.17
C SER A 3 -3.76 -9.25 -19.96
N ASP A 4 -3.96 -8.16 -20.72
CA ASP A 4 -3.17 -6.93 -20.75
C ASP A 4 -3.57 -5.91 -19.68
N GLN A 5 -4.70 -6.10 -19.01
CA GLN A 5 -5.19 -5.10 -18.05
C GLN A 5 -4.71 -5.38 -16.63
N ILE A 6 -4.22 -4.33 -15.96
CA ILE A 6 -3.88 -4.35 -14.54
C ILE A 6 -5.15 -4.60 -13.72
N GLN A 7 -5.12 -5.59 -12.83
CA GLN A 7 -6.24 -5.93 -11.96
C GLN A 7 -5.99 -5.42 -10.53
N TYR A 8 -7.03 -4.91 -9.90
CA TYR A 8 -6.97 -4.33 -8.56
C TYR A 8 -7.87 -5.14 -7.62
N SER A 9 -7.33 -5.57 -6.48
CA SER A 9 -8.13 -6.26 -5.48
C SER A 9 -9.08 -5.31 -4.73
N GLU A 10 -10.06 -5.91 -4.06
CA GLU A 10 -10.78 -5.23 -2.99
C GLU A 10 -9.82 -4.78 -1.88
N LYS A 11 -10.21 -3.73 -1.17
CA LYS A 11 -9.46 -3.21 -0.03
C LYS A 11 -9.80 -4.03 1.21
N TYR A 12 -8.80 -4.33 2.01
CA TYR A 12 -8.95 -4.95 3.33
C TYR A 12 -8.15 -4.14 4.34
N ASN A 13 -8.55 -4.15 5.61
CA ASN A 13 -7.98 -3.29 6.63
C ASN A 13 -7.71 -4.04 7.94
N ASP A 14 -6.70 -3.59 8.65
CA ASP A 14 -6.47 -3.91 10.05
C ASP A 14 -6.70 -2.66 10.92
N ASP A 15 -6.27 -2.69 12.18
CA ASP A 15 -6.43 -1.59 13.13
C ASP A 15 -5.60 -0.34 12.79
N LYS A 16 -4.63 -0.42 11.87
CA LYS A 16 -3.65 0.65 11.60
C LYS A 16 -3.56 1.03 10.11
N TYR A 17 -3.75 0.07 9.21
CA TYR A 17 -3.51 0.20 7.78
C TYR A 17 -4.67 -0.36 6.95
N GLU A 18 -4.82 0.20 5.75
CA GLU A 18 -5.60 -0.37 4.66
C GLU A 18 -4.63 -0.98 3.64
N TYR A 19 -4.99 -2.12 3.09
CA TYR A 19 -4.20 -2.94 2.19
C TYR A 19 -4.97 -3.22 0.90
N ARG A 20 -4.21 -3.46 -0.16
CA ARG A 20 -4.70 -3.91 -1.46
C ARG A 20 -3.55 -4.57 -2.20
N HIS A 21 -3.86 -5.58 -3.01
CA HIS A 21 -2.91 -6.10 -3.99
C HIS A 21 -3.30 -5.70 -5.41
N VAL A 22 -2.29 -5.53 -6.25
CA VAL A 22 -2.45 -5.24 -7.68
C VAL A 22 -1.76 -6.35 -8.46
N ILE A 23 -2.49 -6.93 -9.41
CA ILE A 23 -1.97 -7.97 -10.29
C ILE A 23 -1.63 -7.33 -11.63
N LEU A 24 -0.35 -7.37 -11.97
CA LEU A 24 0.15 -6.89 -13.25
C LEU A 24 -0.02 -7.95 -14.34
N PRO A 25 -0.28 -7.54 -15.59
CA PRO A 25 -0.17 -8.42 -16.74
C PRO A 25 1.28 -8.89 -16.91
N ALA A 26 1.48 -10.04 -17.56
CA ALA A 26 2.77 -10.69 -17.68
C ALA A 26 3.85 -9.78 -18.30
N ASP A 27 3.49 -8.94 -19.26
CA ASP A 27 4.42 -8.01 -19.93
C ASP A 27 4.94 -6.92 -19.00
N LEU A 28 4.09 -6.40 -18.10
CA LEU A 28 4.49 -5.39 -17.12
C LEU A 28 5.25 -6.01 -15.95
N ALA A 29 4.90 -7.24 -15.54
CA ALA A 29 5.56 -7.94 -14.44
C ALA A 29 7.08 -8.12 -14.66
N ARG A 30 7.53 -8.18 -15.92
CA ARG A 30 8.96 -8.29 -16.28
C ARG A 30 9.77 -7.03 -15.93
N HIS A 31 9.11 -5.89 -15.79
CA HIS A 31 9.71 -4.60 -15.47
C HIS A 31 9.75 -4.32 -13.96
N VAL A 32 9.19 -5.22 -13.14
CA VAL A 32 9.21 -5.09 -11.67
C VAL A 32 10.63 -5.33 -11.16
N PRO A 33 11.22 -4.38 -10.41
CA PRO A 33 12.55 -4.55 -9.84
C PRO A 33 12.55 -5.66 -8.78
N LYS A 34 13.57 -6.52 -8.82
CA LYS A 34 13.77 -7.59 -7.82
C LYS A 34 14.69 -7.18 -6.67
N SER A 35 15.37 -6.04 -6.80
CA SER A 35 16.39 -5.58 -5.84
C SER A 35 15.83 -4.69 -4.73
N HIS A 36 14.66 -4.06 -4.94
CA HIS A 36 14.12 -3.08 -4.02
C HIS A 36 12.61 -2.91 -4.17
N LEU A 37 11.98 -2.32 -3.15
CA LEU A 37 10.58 -1.90 -3.18
C LEU A 37 10.42 -0.64 -4.03
N MET A 38 9.46 -0.66 -4.94
CA MET A 38 9.12 0.50 -5.77
C MET A 38 8.57 1.70 -4.97
N THR A 39 9.07 2.88 -5.32
CA THR A 39 8.53 4.18 -4.92
C THR A 39 7.22 4.50 -5.65
N GLU A 40 6.50 5.53 -5.19
CA GLU A 40 5.27 5.99 -5.85
C GLU A 40 5.44 6.29 -7.34
N THR A 41 6.54 6.95 -7.68
CA THR A 41 6.85 7.27 -9.09
C THR A 41 7.08 6.01 -9.91
N GLU A 42 7.79 5.01 -9.38
CA GLU A 42 8.14 3.80 -10.11
C GLU A 42 6.92 2.94 -10.44
N TRP A 43 6.05 2.66 -9.46
CA TRP A 43 4.86 1.86 -9.75
C TRP A 43 3.83 2.63 -10.59
N ARG A 44 3.78 3.97 -10.51
CA ARG A 44 2.97 4.79 -11.42
C ARG A 44 3.49 4.72 -12.86
N ASN A 45 4.80 4.71 -13.05
CA ASN A 45 5.42 4.57 -14.37
C ASN A 45 5.16 3.19 -15.00
N LEU A 46 4.94 2.15 -14.20
CA LEU A 46 4.46 0.84 -14.68
C LEU A 46 2.98 0.86 -15.11
N GLY A 47 2.26 1.96 -14.90
CA GLY A 47 0.84 2.10 -15.25
C GLY A 47 -0.12 1.78 -14.11
N VAL A 48 0.37 1.46 -12.91
CA VAL A 48 -0.50 1.27 -11.74
C VAL A 48 -1.10 2.61 -11.33
N GLN A 49 -2.43 2.67 -11.24
CA GLN A 49 -3.17 3.88 -10.91
C GLN A 49 -4.00 3.67 -9.65
N GLN A 50 -3.71 4.46 -8.63
CA GLN A 50 -4.42 4.45 -7.36
C GLN A 50 -4.34 5.82 -6.69
N SER A 51 -5.19 6.03 -5.69
CA SER A 51 -5.24 7.27 -4.89
C SER A 51 -3.90 7.56 -4.22
N PRO A 52 -3.63 8.79 -3.76
CA PRO A 52 -2.39 9.09 -3.04
C PRO A 52 -2.22 8.29 -1.73
N GLY A 53 -0.97 8.11 -1.30
CA GLY A 53 -0.61 7.56 0.01
C GLY A 53 -0.44 6.04 0.08
N TRP A 54 -0.59 5.31 -1.03
CA TRP A 54 -0.27 3.88 -1.10
C TRP A 54 1.24 3.65 -1.18
N VAL A 55 1.74 2.75 -0.33
CA VAL A 55 3.14 2.37 -0.24
C VAL A 55 3.29 0.89 -0.57
N HIS A 56 4.16 0.57 -1.52
CA HIS A 56 4.55 -0.81 -1.82
C HIS A 56 5.46 -1.30 -0.67
N TYR A 57 4.94 -2.20 0.16
CA TYR A 57 5.58 -2.49 1.45
C TYR A 57 6.29 -3.85 1.50
N MET A 58 6.01 -4.75 0.56
CA MET A 58 6.57 -6.08 0.54
C MET A 58 6.67 -6.60 -0.89
N MET A 59 7.80 -7.22 -1.22
CA MET A 59 7.99 -7.96 -2.47
C MET A 59 7.54 -9.41 -2.28
N HIS A 60 6.72 -9.92 -3.19
CA HIS A 60 6.29 -11.30 -3.19
C HIS A 60 7.12 -12.11 -4.20
N THR A 61 8.17 -12.77 -3.71
CA THR A 61 9.15 -13.48 -4.56
C THR A 61 8.55 -14.59 -5.44
N PRO A 62 7.60 -15.42 -4.95
CA PRO A 62 6.98 -16.48 -5.77
C PRO A 62 6.15 -15.93 -6.94
N GLU A 63 5.45 -14.81 -6.75
CA GLU A 63 4.56 -14.22 -7.75
C GLU A 63 4.87 -12.72 -7.92
N PRO A 64 5.92 -12.36 -8.69
CA PRO A 64 6.39 -10.97 -8.82
C PRO A 64 5.41 -10.05 -9.54
N HIS A 65 4.40 -10.62 -10.19
CA HIS A 65 3.30 -9.89 -10.81
C HIS A 65 2.28 -9.40 -9.78
N VAL A 66 2.34 -9.85 -8.53
CA VAL A 66 1.49 -9.40 -7.43
C VAL A 66 2.23 -8.33 -6.62
N LEU A 67 1.73 -7.10 -6.70
CA LEU A 67 2.25 -5.97 -5.94
C LEU A 67 1.41 -5.73 -4.68
N LEU A 68 2.06 -5.63 -3.53
CA LEU A 68 1.40 -5.48 -2.23
C LEU A 68 1.50 -4.04 -1.73
N PHE A 69 0.37 -3.37 -1.60
CA PHE A 69 0.30 -1.99 -1.13
C PHE A 69 -0.36 -1.88 0.25
N ARG A 70 0.10 -0.92 1.04
CA ARG A 70 -0.54 -0.50 2.29
C ARG A 70 -0.61 1.03 2.37
N ARG A 71 -1.59 1.57 3.08
CA ARG A 71 -1.65 2.99 3.46
C ARG A 71 -2.19 3.15 4.88
N PRO A 72 -1.76 4.18 5.64
CA PRO A 72 -2.33 4.44 6.96
C PRO A 72 -3.82 4.73 6.90
N ARG A 73 -4.55 4.23 7.90
CA ARG A 73 -5.97 4.52 8.06
C ARG A 73 -6.19 5.97 8.51
N VAL A 74 -7.01 6.70 7.75
CA VAL A 74 -7.32 8.11 8.05
C VAL A 74 -8.07 8.23 9.38
N ASP A 75 -8.96 7.29 9.68
CA ASP A 75 -9.69 7.21 10.94
C ASP A 75 -8.76 7.06 12.16
N VAL A 76 -7.68 6.30 12.03
CA VAL A 76 -6.66 6.15 13.08
C VAL A 76 -5.84 7.43 13.26
N ILE A 77 -5.52 8.13 12.16
CA ILE A 77 -4.80 9.41 12.24
C ILE A 77 -5.65 10.47 12.96
N LEU A 78 -6.95 10.51 12.68
CA LEU A 78 -7.87 11.45 13.32
C LEU A 78 -8.07 11.12 14.81
N SER A 79 -8.14 9.83 15.18
CA SER A 79 -8.28 9.44 16.59
C SER A 79 -7.03 9.81 17.40
N ILE A 80 -5.82 9.65 16.86
CA ILE A 80 -4.59 10.06 17.54
C ILE A 80 -4.53 11.57 17.73
N ARG A 81 -4.95 12.36 16.71
CA ARG A 81 -4.94 13.83 16.80
C ARG A 81 -5.95 14.39 17.80
N ASN A 82 -7.05 13.67 18.04
CA ASN A 82 -8.12 14.10 18.93
C ASN A 82 -8.05 13.46 20.33
N ALA A 83 -6.97 12.73 20.65
CA ALA A 83 -6.80 12.12 21.97
C ALA A 83 -6.57 13.21 23.04
N PRO A 84 -7.38 13.28 24.11
CA PRO A 84 -7.18 14.25 25.18
C PRO A 84 -5.87 13.93 25.91
N ILE A 85 -5.01 14.94 26.05
CA ILE A 85 -3.77 14.86 26.84
C ILE A 85 -4.19 14.61 28.30
N GLN A 86 -4.06 13.37 28.78
CA GLN A 86 -4.19 13.12 30.21
C GLN A 86 -2.99 13.77 30.91
N GLN A 87 -3.28 14.89 31.59
CA GLN A 87 -2.34 15.57 32.47
C GLN A 87 -1.81 14.57 33.49
N GLN A 88 -0.51 14.31 33.47
CA GLN A 88 0.17 13.54 34.52
C GLN A 88 0.08 14.35 35.82
N THR A 89 -0.82 13.95 36.73
CA THR A 89 -0.81 14.46 38.10
C THR A 89 0.43 13.92 38.79
N ILE A 90 1.43 14.79 38.98
CA ILE A 90 2.55 14.55 39.89
C ILE A 90 1.97 14.64 41.30
N THR A 91 1.86 13.52 42.00
CA THR A 91 1.62 13.53 43.45
C THR A 91 2.98 13.38 44.15
N VAL A 92 3.29 14.41 44.94
CA VAL A 92 4.49 14.60 45.77
C VAL A 92 4.58 13.54 46.87
#